data_AF-A0A0N4WHS3-F1
#
_entry.id   AF-A0A0N4WHS3-F1
#
_cell.length_a   1.000
_cell.length_b   1.000
_cell.length_c   1.000
_cell.angle_alpha   90.00
_cell.angle_beta   90.00
_cell.angle_gamma   90.00
#
_symmetry.space_group_name_H-M   'P 1'
#
loop_
_entity.id
_entity.type
_entity.pdbx_description
1 polymer ?
#
loop_
_entity_poly.entity_id
_entity_poly.type
_entity_poly.pdbx_seq_one_letter_code
_entity_poly.pdbx_strand_id
1 'polypeptide(L)'
;MVESTSIEQDREVLMDRLRLNKRLRNEALTASEELEIVSPAVAEFRRSMGPVDPNRAFLECCMDRQLPDACLAKCNFRTYTKEALSAMYFKQDPCPLEAMKEMQFCAAQGADHSECCARNGVTTTLAGMKCLTFCDQRLGHPKQLDMSYVPCFDRFENMKACFWHDLTRYYRLK
;
A
#
# COMPACT_ATOMS: atom_id res chain seq x y z
N MET A 1 31.79 -11.74 15.21
CA MET A 1 30.54 -11.17 14.65
C MET A 1 30.09 -11.99 13.43
N VAL A 2 29.91 -13.31 13.58
CA VAL A 2 29.55 -14.23 12.46
C VAL A 2 28.42 -15.20 12.85
N GLU A 3 28.13 -15.36 14.15
CA GLU A 3 27.03 -16.24 14.62
C GLU A 3 25.63 -15.67 14.43
N SER A 4 25.46 -14.34 14.38
CA SER A 4 24.13 -13.72 14.26
C SER A 4 23.47 -14.00 12.91
N THR A 5 24.26 -14.12 11.83
CA THR A 5 23.76 -14.29 10.47
C THR A 5 23.30 -15.72 10.17
N SER A 6 23.92 -16.73 10.80
CA SER A 6 23.53 -18.14 10.66
C SER A 6 22.18 -18.41 11.29
N ILE A 7 21.94 -17.85 12.48
CA ILE A 7 20.69 -18.02 13.23
C ILE A 7 19.53 -17.33 12.50
N GLU A 8 19.79 -16.17 11.90
CA GLU A 8 18.81 -15.46 11.06
C GLU A 8 18.46 -16.26 9.80
N GLN A 9 19.45 -16.84 9.12
CA GLN A 9 19.22 -17.72 7.97
C GLN A 9 18.43 -18.98 8.34
N ASP A 10 18.79 -19.65 9.44
CA ASP A 10 18.08 -20.86 9.88
C ASP A 10 16.61 -20.56 10.24
N ARG A 11 16.36 -19.38 10.83
CA ARG A 11 15.01 -18.91 11.14
C ARG A 11 14.22 -18.63 9.87
N GLU A 12 14.83 -18.03 8.85
CA GLU A 12 14.21 -17.74 7.57
C GLU A 12 13.79 -19.05 6.85
N VAL A 13 14.69 -20.02 6.78
CA VAL A 13 14.42 -21.36 6.21
C VAL A 13 13.29 -22.06 6.95
N LEU A 14 13.24 -21.96 8.28
CA LEU A 14 12.17 -22.55 9.08
C LEU A 14 10.81 -21.89 8.80
N MET A 15 10.77 -20.56 8.69
CA MET A 15 9.54 -19.81 8.40
C MET A 15 8.98 -20.17 7.02
N ASP A 16 9.85 -20.31 6.01
CA ASP A 16 9.43 -20.73 4.66
C ASP A 16 8.83 -22.15 4.66
N ARG A 17 9.42 -23.07 5.42
CA ARG A 17 8.86 -24.43 5.58
C ARG A 17 7.51 -24.42 6.27
N LEU A 18 7.31 -23.57 7.28
CA LEU A 18 6.02 -23.45 7.97
C LEU A 18 4.95 -22.88 7.03
N ARG A 19 5.28 -21.86 6.22
CA ARG A 19 4.38 -21.31 5.20
C ARG A 19 3.96 -22.34 4.16
N LEU A 20 4.93 -23.12 3.67
CA LEU A 20 4.65 -24.19 2.72
C LEU A 20 3.73 -25.26 3.32
N ASN A 21 3.97 -25.65 4.57
CA ASN A 21 3.10 -26.59 5.28
C ASN A 21 1.68 -26.06 5.48
N LYS A 22 1.51 -24.79 5.87
CA LYS A 22 0.19 -24.15 5.95
C LYS A 22 -0.53 -24.18 4.60
N ARG A 23 0.17 -23.85 3.51
CA ARG A 23 -0.38 -23.95 2.14
C ARG A 23 -0.82 -25.37 1.80
N LEU A 24 0.00 -26.38 2.09
CA LEU A 24 -0.32 -27.79 1.86
C LEU A 24 -1.54 -28.27 2.67
N ARG A 25 -1.73 -27.70 3.86
CA ARG A 25 -2.85 -28.03 4.76
C ARG A 25 -4.10 -27.17 4.54
N ASN A 26 -4.08 -26.24 3.57
CA ASN A 26 -5.12 -25.23 3.37
C ASN A 26 -5.47 -24.46 4.66
N GLU A 27 -4.46 -24.18 5.49
CA GLU A 27 -4.63 -23.38 6.70
C GLU A 27 -4.59 -21.88 6.34
N ALA A 28 -5.43 -21.08 7.01
CA ALA A 28 -5.46 -19.64 6.82
C ALA A 28 -4.14 -18.98 7.25
N LEU A 29 -3.61 -18.10 6.41
CA LEU A 29 -2.45 -17.28 6.75
C LEU A 29 -2.86 -16.13 7.67
N THR A 30 -1.96 -15.72 8.55
CA THR A 30 -2.12 -14.48 9.31
C THR A 30 -1.89 -13.26 8.42
N ALA A 31 -2.45 -12.11 8.76
CA ALA A 31 -2.25 -10.87 7.99
C ALA A 31 -0.77 -10.48 7.82
N SER A 32 0.08 -10.79 8.81
CA SER A 32 1.54 -10.58 8.69
C SER A 32 2.18 -11.53 7.68
N GLU A 33 1.76 -12.80 7.65
CA GLU A 33 2.27 -13.77 6.67
C GLU A 33 1.80 -13.43 5.25
N GLU A 34 0.56 -12.97 5.09
CA GLU A 34 0.04 -12.50 3.80
C GLU A 34 0.83 -11.29 3.30
N LEU A 35 1.11 -10.31 4.17
CA LEU A 35 1.91 -9.13 3.81
C LEU A 35 3.33 -9.50 3.41
N GLU A 36 3.99 -10.42 4.12
CA GLU A 36 5.34 -10.86 3.74
C GLU A 36 5.39 -11.55 2.38
N ILE A 37 4.31 -12.23 1.97
CA ILE A 37 4.23 -12.85 0.64
C ILE A 37 3.97 -11.81 -0.45
N VAL A 38 3.15 -10.81 -0.16
CA VAL A 38 2.67 -9.85 -1.17
C VAL A 38 3.62 -8.65 -1.33
N SER A 39 4.26 -8.21 -0.25
CA SER A 39 5.32 -7.19 -0.25
C SER A 39 6.18 -7.30 1.01
N PRO A 40 7.38 -7.91 0.89
CA PRO A 40 8.37 -7.93 1.96
C PRO A 40 8.69 -6.53 2.50
N ALA A 41 8.74 -5.51 1.64
CA ALA A 41 9.02 -4.13 2.03
C ALA A 41 7.95 -3.60 3.00
N VAL A 42 6.66 -3.76 2.67
CA VAL A 42 5.57 -3.34 3.59
C VAL A 42 5.65 -4.08 4.93
N ALA A 43 5.97 -5.37 4.92
CA ALA A 43 6.12 -6.15 6.15
C ALA A 43 7.31 -5.65 7.01
N GLU A 44 8.43 -5.30 6.38
CA GLU A 44 9.58 -4.72 7.04
C GLU A 44 9.26 -3.35 7.65
N PHE A 45 8.64 -2.44 6.89
CA PHE A 45 8.31 -1.10 7.38
C PHE A 45 7.36 -1.10 8.57
N ARG A 46 6.40 -2.03 8.58
CA ARG A 46 5.50 -2.21 9.72
C ARG A 46 6.24 -2.61 11.00
N ARG A 47 7.33 -3.38 10.88
CA ARG A 47 8.19 -3.78 11.99
C ARG A 47 9.20 -2.71 12.39
N SER A 48 9.62 -1.86 11.44
CA SER A 48 10.63 -0.82 11.70
C SER A 48 10.18 0.13 12.80
N MET A 49 11.07 0.42 13.76
CA MET A 49 10.85 1.45 14.79
C MET A 49 11.46 2.81 14.42
N GLY A 50 12.29 2.87 13.38
CA GLY A 50 13.00 4.07 12.96
C GLY A 50 12.20 4.99 12.03
N PRO A 51 12.78 6.15 11.67
CA PRO A 51 12.27 7.01 10.60
C PRO A 51 12.20 6.24 9.28
N VAL A 52 11.10 6.39 8.56
CA VAL A 52 10.90 5.80 7.24
C VAL A 52 10.78 6.94 6.22
N ASP A 53 11.53 6.86 5.12
CA ASP A 53 11.30 7.71 3.96
C ASP A 53 10.04 7.20 3.24
N PRO A 54 8.95 7.98 3.18
CA PRO A 54 7.70 7.49 2.60
C PRO A 54 7.80 7.22 1.10
N ASN A 55 8.64 7.96 0.37
CA ASN A 55 8.83 7.74 -1.07
C ASN A 55 9.61 6.45 -1.32
N ARG A 56 10.63 6.20 -0.51
CA ARG A 56 11.35 4.92 -0.55
C ARG A 56 10.39 3.75 -0.26
N ALA A 57 9.59 3.88 0.80
CA ALA A 57 8.66 2.83 1.19
C ALA A 57 7.57 2.55 0.15
N PHE A 58 7.09 3.61 -0.50
CA PHE A 58 6.13 3.49 -1.60
C PHE A 58 6.78 2.80 -2.82
N LEU A 59 7.97 3.25 -3.24
CA LEU A 59 8.66 2.69 -4.40
C LEU A 59 9.04 1.22 -4.22
N GLU A 60 9.63 0.85 -3.07
CA GLU A 60 10.02 -0.53 -2.79
C GLU A 60 8.82 -1.48 -2.82
N CYS A 61 7.67 -1.07 -2.27
CA CYS A 61 6.44 -1.86 -2.40
C CYS A 61 6.00 -1.99 -3.87
N CYS A 62 6.06 -0.91 -4.67
CA CYS A 62 5.70 -1.02 -6.09
C CYS A 62 6.61 -1.99 -6.86
N MET A 63 7.89 -2.07 -6.49
CA MET A 63 8.84 -3.04 -7.05
C MET A 63 8.52 -4.47 -6.61
N ASP A 64 8.24 -4.71 -5.33
CA ASP A 64 7.79 -6.02 -4.83
C ASP A 64 6.57 -6.52 -5.58
N ARG A 65 5.65 -5.60 -5.90
CA ARG A 65 4.42 -5.84 -6.64
C ARG A 65 4.59 -5.90 -8.15
N GLN A 66 5.82 -5.76 -8.65
CA GLN A 66 6.20 -5.92 -10.05
C GLN A 66 5.42 -4.99 -10.99
N LEU A 67 5.22 -3.73 -10.56
CA LEU A 67 4.55 -2.75 -11.42
C LEU A 67 5.46 -2.35 -12.60
N PRO A 68 4.89 -2.05 -13.78
CA PRO A 68 5.66 -1.58 -14.94
C PRO A 68 6.40 -0.27 -14.65
N ASP A 69 7.52 -0.02 -15.34
CA ASP A 69 8.35 1.19 -15.16
C ASP A 69 7.56 2.50 -15.25
N ALA A 70 6.59 2.57 -16.17
CA ALA A 70 5.67 3.70 -16.31
C ALA A 70 4.90 4.02 -15.01
N CYS A 71 4.57 2.99 -14.23
CA CYS A 71 3.93 3.11 -12.94
C CYS A 71 4.94 3.35 -11.81
N LEU A 72 6.15 2.78 -11.88
CA LEU A 72 7.21 3.03 -10.90
C LEU A 72 7.59 4.52 -10.84
N ALA A 73 7.58 5.20 -11.99
CA ALA A 73 7.79 6.65 -12.08
C ALA A 73 6.73 7.48 -11.30
N LYS A 74 5.61 6.85 -10.93
CA LYS A 74 4.54 7.46 -10.14
C LYS A 74 4.55 7.02 -8.68
N CYS A 75 5.35 6.02 -8.28
CA CYS A 75 5.44 5.53 -6.91
C CYS A 75 6.27 6.45 -6.00
N ASN A 76 5.84 7.72 -5.97
CA ASN A 76 6.39 8.80 -5.18
C ASN A 76 5.24 9.77 -4.88
N PHE A 77 5.13 10.23 -3.64
CA PHE A 77 4.02 11.07 -3.19
C PHE A 77 3.93 12.42 -3.90
N ARG A 78 5.01 12.89 -4.53
CA ARG A 78 5.01 14.10 -5.37
C ARG A 78 4.40 13.88 -6.75
N THR A 79 4.62 12.71 -7.35
CA THR A 79 4.18 12.38 -8.72
C THR A 79 2.88 11.58 -8.74
N TYR A 80 2.53 10.96 -7.63
CA TYR A 80 1.24 10.32 -7.42
C TYR A 80 0.21 11.40 -7.11
N THR A 81 -0.38 12.01 -8.15
CA THR A 81 -1.34 13.11 -8.01
C THR A 81 -2.66 12.79 -8.69
N LYS A 82 -3.67 13.63 -8.44
CA LYS A 82 -4.96 13.59 -9.13
C LYS A 82 -4.77 13.63 -10.66
N GLU A 83 -3.87 14.46 -11.15
CA GLU A 83 -3.60 14.64 -12.58
C GLU A 83 -3.00 13.37 -13.19
N ALA A 84 -2.04 12.74 -12.50
CA ALA A 84 -1.47 11.47 -12.94
C ALA A 84 -2.56 10.39 -13.03
N LEU A 85 -3.41 10.28 -12.02
CA LEU A 85 -4.53 9.33 -12.03
C LEU A 85 -5.58 9.62 -13.11
N SER A 86 -5.87 10.89 -13.35
CA SER A 86 -6.79 11.30 -14.41
C SER A 86 -6.23 10.91 -15.78
N ALA A 87 -4.94 11.12 -16.02
CA ALA A 87 -4.27 10.71 -17.25
C ALA A 87 -4.29 9.17 -17.43
N MET A 88 -4.05 8.41 -16.36
CA MET A 88 -4.18 6.93 -16.37
C MET A 88 -5.61 6.50 -16.72
N TYR A 89 -6.61 7.14 -16.10
CA TYR A 89 -8.03 6.85 -16.33
C TYR A 89 -8.45 7.13 -17.79
N PHE A 90 -8.03 8.25 -18.35
CA PHE A 90 -8.30 8.61 -19.75
C PHE A 90 -7.36 7.90 -20.75
N LYS A 91 -6.53 6.96 -20.30
CA LYS A 91 -5.54 6.23 -21.12
C LYS A 91 -4.57 7.14 -21.86
N GLN A 92 -4.31 8.31 -21.29
CA GLN A 92 -3.30 9.27 -21.76
C GLN A 92 -1.94 9.04 -21.09
N ASP A 93 -1.90 8.13 -20.11
CA ASP A 93 -0.69 7.73 -19.42
C ASP A 93 -0.29 6.29 -19.77
N PRO A 94 1.00 5.98 -19.94
CA PRO A 94 1.46 4.61 -20.18
C PRO A 94 1.27 3.67 -18.98
N CYS A 95 1.07 4.20 -17.77
CA CYS A 95 0.68 3.39 -16.63
C CYS A 95 -0.84 3.10 -16.69
N PRO A 96 -1.27 1.83 -16.76
CA PRO A 96 -2.69 1.49 -16.82
C PRO A 96 -3.42 1.79 -15.51
N LEU A 97 -4.70 2.14 -15.60
CA LEU A 97 -5.53 2.42 -14.41
C LEU A 97 -5.61 1.21 -13.47
N GLU A 98 -5.53 0.00 -13.99
CA GLU A 98 -5.56 -1.24 -13.22
C GLU A 98 -4.40 -1.33 -12.21
N ALA A 99 -3.25 -0.72 -12.51
CA ALA A 99 -2.12 -0.64 -11.60
C ALA A 99 -2.39 0.27 -10.39
N MET A 100 -3.38 1.18 -10.49
CA MET A 100 -3.76 2.09 -9.41
C MET A 100 -4.08 1.37 -8.11
N LYS A 101 -4.74 0.21 -8.17
CA LYS A 101 -5.08 -0.58 -6.97
C LYS A 101 -3.81 -0.92 -6.18
N GLU A 102 -2.76 -1.32 -6.88
CA GLU A 102 -1.50 -1.74 -6.28
C GLU A 102 -0.67 -0.55 -5.84
N MET A 103 -0.70 0.55 -6.60
CA MET A 103 -0.08 1.80 -6.19
C MET A 103 -0.75 2.36 -4.92
N GLN A 104 -2.07 2.31 -4.83
CA GLN A 104 -2.83 2.76 -3.65
C GLN A 104 -2.52 1.87 -2.44
N PHE A 105 -2.47 0.55 -2.62
CA PHE A 105 -2.02 -0.40 -1.59
C PHE A 105 -0.64 -0.05 -1.06
N CYS A 106 0.31 0.23 -1.97
CA CYS A 106 1.68 0.57 -1.60
C CYS A 106 1.80 1.93 -0.93
N ALA A 107 1.11 2.96 -1.43
CA ALA A 107 1.10 4.26 -0.78
C ALA A 107 0.57 4.16 0.66
N ALA A 108 -0.52 3.40 0.86
CA ALA A 108 -1.15 3.19 2.15
C ALA A 108 -0.51 2.08 3.01
N GLN A 109 0.59 1.47 2.56
CA GLN A 109 1.31 0.39 3.28
C GLN A 109 0.38 -0.74 3.77
N GLY A 110 -0.63 -1.08 2.96
CA GLY A 110 -1.62 -2.10 3.26
C GLY A 110 -2.51 -1.83 4.49
N ALA A 111 -2.63 -0.58 4.95
CA ALA A 111 -3.33 -0.21 6.18
C ALA A 111 -4.70 0.45 5.91
N ASP A 112 -5.53 0.52 6.94
CA ASP A 112 -6.81 1.22 6.90
C ASP A 112 -6.67 2.65 7.42
N HIS A 113 -6.92 3.62 6.54
CA HIS A 113 -6.87 5.04 6.83
C HIS A 113 -8.26 5.70 6.83
N SER A 114 -9.34 4.91 6.85
CA SER A 114 -10.71 5.41 6.70
C SER A 114 -11.07 6.50 7.72
N GLU A 115 -10.58 6.39 8.96
CA GLU A 115 -10.78 7.41 10.01
C GLU A 115 -10.10 8.74 9.67
N CYS A 116 -8.83 8.69 9.24
CA CYS A 116 -8.10 9.88 8.79
C CYS A 116 -8.78 10.51 7.57
N CYS A 117 -9.14 9.69 6.58
CA CYS A 117 -9.80 10.15 5.37
C CYS A 117 -11.15 10.82 5.65
N ALA A 118 -11.97 10.23 6.51
CA ALA A 118 -13.25 10.81 6.91
C ALA A 118 -13.06 12.19 7.55
N ARG A 119 -12.10 12.32 8.49
CA ARG A 119 -11.75 13.60 9.12
C ARG A 119 -11.20 14.63 8.14
N ASN A 120 -10.49 14.18 7.10
CA ASN A 120 -9.90 15.04 6.07
C ASN A 120 -10.82 15.28 4.87
N GLY A 121 -12.12 15.04 5.02
CA GLY A 121 -13.13 15.46 4.03
C GLY A 121 -13.18 14.62 2.76
N VAL A 122 -12.61 13.40 2.77
CA VAL A 122 -12.69 12.48 1.62
C VAL A 122 -14.14 12.10 1.30
N THR A 123 -15.03 12.17 2.27
CA THR A 123 -16.45 11.86 2.14
C THR A 123 -17.29 13.03 1.62
N THR A 124 -16.72 14.21 1.40
CA THR A 124 -17.48 15.40 0.95
C THR A 124 -17.62 15.50 -0.57
N THR A 125 -17.28 14.45 -1.31
CA THR A 125 -17.44 14.40 -2.77
C THR A 125 -18.87 13.99 -3.13
N LEU A 126 -19.22 14.04 -4.42
CA LEU A 126 -20.50 13.52 -4.90
C LEU A 126 -20.68 12.00 -4.65
N ALA A 127 -19.57 11.26 -4.51
CA ALA A 127 -19.60 9.82 -4.23
C ALA A 127 -19.69 9.51 -2.72
N GLY A 128 -19.56 10.52 -1.86
CA GLY A 128 -19.80 10.40 -0.42
C GLY A 128 -18.90 9.37 0.27
N MET A 129 -19.51 8.57 1.14
CA MET A 129 -18.82 7.51 1.92
C MET A 129 -18.14 6.45 1.04
N LYS A 130 -18.55 6.29 -0.22
CA LYS A 130 -17.92 5.33 -1.13
C LYS A 130 -16.42 5.60 -1.28
N CYS A 131 -15.98 6.85 -1.16
CA CYS A 131 -14.58 7.23 -1.31
C CYS A 131 -13.65 6.67 -0.23
N LEU A 132 -14.18 6.26 0.94
CA LEU A 132 -13.38 5.58 1.97
C LEU A 132 -12.85 4.22 1.51
N THR A 133 -13.42 3.66 0.43
CA THR A 133 -12.86 2.51 -0.29
C THR A 133 -11.40 2.69 -0.71
N PHE A 134 -10.99 3.90 -1.06
CA PHE A 134 -9.59 4.18 -1.43
C PHE A 134 -8.66 4.33 -0.22
N CYS A 135 -9.22 4.38 0.99
CA CYS A 135 -8.48 4.59 2.24
C CYS A 135 -8.26 3.29 3.01
N ASP A 136 -9.20 2.34 2.91
CA ASP A 136 -8.98 0.98 3.39
C ASP A 136 -8.23 0.18 2.33
N GLN A 137 -6.92 0.00 2.53
CA GLN A 137 -6.05 -0.71 1.61
C GLN A 137 -5.53 -2.03 2.20
N ARG A 138 -6.25 -2.61 3.15
CA ARG A 138 -5.91 -3.95 3.67
C ARG A 138 -6.11 -5.02 2.58
N LEU A 139 -5.33 -6.10 2.68
CA LEU A 139 -5.49 -7.26 1.81
C LEU A 139 -6.88 -7.90 1.98
N GLY A 140 -7.34 -8.63 0.97
CA GLY A 140 -8.65 -9.31 1.01
C GLY A 140 -9.86 -8.44 0.66
N HIS A 141 -9.66 -7.15 0.35
CA HIS A 141 -10.71 -6.25 -0.12
C HIS A 141 -10.51 -5.83 -1.59
N PRO A 142 -10.56 -6.75 -2.58
CA PRO A 142 -10.51 -6.37 -3.98
C PRO A 142 -11.76 -5.57 -4.35
N LYS A 143 -11.58 -4.30 -4.74
CA LYS A 143 -12.67 -3.41 -5.15
C LYS A 143 -12.67 -3.32 -6.67
N GLN A 144 -13.82 -3.60 -7.29
CA GLN A 144 -14.02 -3.23 -8.69
C GLN A 144 -14.35 -1.74 -8.73
N LEU A 145 -13.41 -0.95 -9.23
CA LEU A 145 -13.60 0.48 -9.39
C LEU A 145 -14.33 0.72 -10.71
N ASP A 146 -15.58 1.17 -10.61
CA ASP A 146 -16.36 1.64 -11.75
C ASP A 146 -16.33 3.18 -11.85
N MET A 147 -17.05 3.73 -12.83
CA MET A 147 -17.08 5.18 -13.07
C MET A 147 -17.70 5.98 -11.91
N SER A 148 -18.44 5.34 -10.99
CA SER A 148 -19.05 6.02 -9.84
C SER A 148 -18.02 6.50 -8.81
N TYR A 149 -16.77 6.04 -8.91
CA TYR A 149 -15.67 6.43 -8.04
C TYR A 149 -14.88 7.65 -8.53
N VAL A 150 -15.09 8.11 -9.77
CA VAL A 150 -14.37 9.28 -10.33
C VAL A 150 -14.46 10.53 -9.43
N PRO A 151 -15.62 10.88 -8.82
CA PRO A 151 -15.68 12.03 -7.91
C PRO A 151 -14.76 11.92 -6.70
N CYS A 152 -14.32 10.72 -6.32
CA CYS A 152 -13.38 10.54 -5.23
C CYS A 152 -12.00 11.13 -5.51
N PHE A 153 -11.62 11.28 -6.78
CA PHE A 153 -10.32 11.86 -7.16
C PHE A 153 -10.23 13.35 -6.81
N ASP A 154 -11.34 14.05 -6.62
CA ASP A 154 -11.36 15.44 -6.15
C ASP A 154 -10.77 15.60 -4.74
N ARG A 155 -10.75 14.52 -3.96
CA ARG A 155 -10.15 14.47 -2.61
C ARG A 155 -8.90 13.59 -2.56
N PHE A 156 -8.29 13.30 -3.71
CA PHE A 156 -7.16 12.39 -3.77
C PHE A 156 -5.95 12.88 -2.95
N GLU A 157 -5.64 14.18 -2.99
CA GLU A 157 -4.57 14.76 -2.18
C GLU A 157 -4.84 14.61 -0.67
N ASN A 158 -6.11 14.68 -0.24
CA ASN A 158 -6.51 14.43 1.15
C ASN A 158 -6.29 12.96 1.55
N MET A 159 -6.61 12.02 0.66
CA MET A 159 -6.34 10.59 0.89
C MET A 159 -4.83 10.35 1.02
N LYS A 160 -4.06 10.87 0.05
CA LYS A 160 -2.61 10.72 -0.02
C LYS A 160 -1.91 11.33 1.19
N ALA A 161 -2.37 12.47 1.69
CA ALA A 161 -1.84 13.08 2.90
C ALA A 161 -1.96 12.15 4.11
N CYS A 162 -3.08 11.43 4.27
CA CYS A 162 -3.24 10.44 5.35
C CYS A 162 -2.18 9.35 5.29
N PHE A 163 -1.88 8.82 4.11
CA PHE A 163 -0.87 7.77 3.96
C PHE A 163 0.55 8.28 4.24
N TRP A 164 0.87 9.49 3.77
CA TRP A 164 2.16 10.13 4.05
C TRP A 164 2.37 10.37 5.55
N HIS A 165 1.33 10.85 6.23
CA HIS A 165 1.40 11.12 7.67
C HIS A 165 1.55 9.86 8.52
N ASP A 166 0.94 8.74 8.11
CA ASP A 166 1.13 7.45 8.77
C ASP A 166 2.60 6.98 8.67
N LEU A 167 3.17 7.04 7.47
CA LEU A 167 4.57 6.67 7.20
C LEU A 167 5.58 7.56 7.93
N THR A 168 5.36 8.88 7.95
CA THR A 168 6.28 9.84 8.59
C THR A 168 6.18 9.87 10.12
N ARG A 169 5.22 9.17 10.73
CA ARG A 169 5.09 9.02 12.19
C ARG A 169 5.16 10.33 12.98
N TYR A 170 4.32 11.29 12.63
CA TYR A 170 4.06 12.45 13.49
C TYR A 170 3.43 12.08 14.87
N TYR A 171 3.13 10.80 15.15
CA TYR A 171 2.44 10.35 16.37
C TYR A 171 3.07 9.18 17.15
N ARG A 172 4.29 8.71 16.86
CA ARG A 172 4.98 7.72 17.73
C ARG A 172 5.86 8.34 18.83
N LEU A 173 5.83 9.67 19.01
CA LEU A 173 6.61 10.40 20.02
C LEU A 173 5.73 11.04 21.11
N LYS A 174 4.56 10.49 21.41
CA LYS A 174 3.80 10.81 22.63
C LYS A 174 3.50 9.54 23.41
#